data_AF-A0ABD0LA85-F1
#
_entry.id   AF-A0ABD0LA85-F1
#
_cell.length_a   1.000
_cell.length_b   1.000
_cell.length_c   1.000
_cell.angle_alpha   90.00
_cell.angle_beta   90.00
_cell.angle_gamma   90.00
#
_symmetry.space_group_name_H-M   'P 1'
#
loop_
_entity.id
_entity.type
_entity.pdbx_description
1 polymer ?
#
loop_
_entity_poly.entity_id
_entity_poly.type
_entity_poly.pdbx_seq_one_letter_code
_entity_poly.pdbx_strand_id
1 'polypeptide(L)'
;MAQASQCVQGENCVLPDCFCPTMKHPDFTDVKQIPQMVYFGFDDALNVLVDEKYSKLFTPTRLNPNGCPISMSLYISNQDTSYILVNEYYNNGIEIGSHGITHTMIDTAEKLRTEAGEQKNNLATEGTTSY
;
A
#
# COMPACT_ATOMS: atom_id res chain seq x y z
N MET A 1 16.10 24.91 2.07
CA MET A 1 15.73 23.68 1.34
C MET A 1 16.25 23.82 -0.08
N ALA A 2 16.97 22.83 -0.60
CA ALA A 2 17.38 22.84 -2.00
C ALA A 2 16.12 22.66 -2.87
N GLN A 3 15.95 23.50 -3.89
CA GLN A 3 14.85 23.36 -4.83
C GLN A 3 15.17 22.22 -5.80
N ALA A 4 14.23 21.30 -6.00
CA ALA A 4 14.39 20.25 -7.00
C ALA A 4 14.54 20.88 -8.39
N SER A 5 15.44 20.34 -9.21
CA SER A 5 15.58 20.75 -10.61
C SER A 5 14.37 20.27 -11.42
N GLN A 6 14.19 20.84 -12.62
CA GLN A 6 13.12 20.39 -13.52
C GLN A 6 13.33 18.93 -13.93
N CYS A 7 12.28 18.13 -13.82
CA CYS A 7 12.30 16.73 -14.24
C CYS A 7 12.23 16.61 -15.76
N VAL A 8 13.12 15.80 -16.34
CA VAL A 8 13.17 15.47 -17.77
C VAL A 8 13.30 13.96 -17.93
N GLN A 9 12.20 13.32 -18.36
CA GLN A 9 12.12 11.86 -18.51
C GLN A 9 13.13 11.38 -19.57
N GLY A 10 13.92 10.36 -19.23
CA GLY A 10 14.97 9.79 -20.07
C GLY A 10 16.33 10.48 -19.96
N GLU A 11 16.42 11.64 -19.31
CA GLU A 11 17.69 12.38 -19.12
C GLU A 11 18.15 12.35 -17.67
N ASN A 12 17.43 13.06 -16.78
CA ASN A 12 17.74 13.11 -15.35
C ASN A 12 16.77 12.28 -14.49
N CYS A 13 15.82 11.60 -15.13
CA CYS A 13 14.82 10.74 -14.51
C CYS A 13 14.57 9.53 -15.42
N VAL A 14 14.99 8.34 -14.99
CA VAL A 14 14.97 7.13 -15.82
C VAL A 14 14.23 6.01 -15.08
N LEU A 15 13.37 5.29 -15.81
CA LEU A 15 12.63 4.13 -15.29
C LEU A 15 13.59 2.95 -14.97
N PRO A 16 13.27 2.09 -13.98
CA PRO A 16 12.06 2.11 -13.14
C PRO A 16 12.16 3.04 -11.92
N ASP A 17 13.34 3.58 -11.64
CA ASP A 17 13.63 4.28 -10.38
C ASP A 17 13.06 5.69 -10.31
N CYS A 18 12.77 6.30 -11.47
CA CYS A 18 12.21 7.65 -11.55
C CYS A 18 11.20 7.80 -12.70
N PHE A 19 10.08 8.45 -12.39
CA PHE A 19 9.06 8.84 -13.35
C PHE A 19 8.67 10.32 -13.15
N CYS A 20 8.75 11.11 -14.21
CA CYS A 20 8.34 12.51 -14.18
C CYS A 20 6.81 12.63 -14.22
N PRO A 21 6.18 13.53 -13.44
CA PRO A 21 4.74 13.77 -13.50
C PRO A 21 4.32 14.22 -14.91
N THR A 22 3.36 13.52 -15.51
CA THR A 22 2.82 13.83 -16.84
C THR A 22 1.37 13.39 -16.95
N MET A 23 0.60 14.11 -17.76
CA MET A 23 -0.73 13.69 -18.23
C MET A 23 -0.69 13.13 -19.66
N LYS A 24 0.47 13.21 -20.33
CA LYS A 24 0.71 12.69 -21.67
C LYS A 24 1.66 11.50 -21.54
N HIS A 25 1.17 10.31 -21.88
CA HIS A 25 1.96 9.09 -21.85
C HIS A 25 2.36 8.73 -23.28
N PRO A 26 3.55 9.16 -23.74
CA PRO A 26 3.96 9.02 -25.15
C PRO A 26 4.11 7.55 -25.59
N ASP A 27 4.33 6.64 -24.64
CA ASP A 27 4.43 5.21 -24.91
C ASP A 27 3.09 4.58 -25.34
N PHE A 28 1.97 5.29 -25.14
CA PHE A 28 0.64 4.84 -25.53
C PHE A 28 0.07 5.75 -26.63
N THR A 29 -0.24 5.16 -27.79
CA THR A 29 -0.84 5.90 -28.92
C THR A 29 -2.33 6.18 -28.72
N ASP A 30 -3.02 5.37 -27.90
CA ASP A 30 -4.43 5.52 -27.54
C ASP A 30 -4.59 5.22 -26.04
N VAL A 31 -5.20 6.15 -25.30
CA VAL A 31 -5.48 6.02 -23.86
C VAL A 31 -6.30 4.78 -23.53
N LYS A 32 -7.09 4.27 -24.49
CA LYS A 32 -7.86 3.03 -24.33
C LYS A 32 -7.00 1.77 -24.20
N GLN A 33 -5.72 1.86 -24.53
CA GLN A 33 -4.76 0.75 -24.37
C GLN A 33 -4.21 0.68 -22.94
N ILE A 34 -4.39 1.72 -22.12
CA ILE A 34 -3.90 1.76 -20.74
C ILE A 34 -4.90 1.00 -19.86
N PRO A 35 -4.46 -0.02 -19.09
CA PRO A 35 -5.32 -0.65 -18.10
C PRO A 35 -5.77 0.38 -17.05
N GLN A 36 -7.08 0.54 -16.86
CA GLN A 36 -7.60 1.34 -15.76
C GLN A 36 -7.38 0.59 -14.44
N MET A 37 -6.36 1.00 -13.69
CA MET A 37 -6.13 0.50 -12.35
C MET A 37 -7.13 1.13 -11.38
N VAL A 38 -7.73 0.32 -10.51
CA VAL A 38 -8.56 0.77 -9.38
C VAL A 38 -7.87 0.30 -8.12
N TYR A 39 -7.59 1.24 -7.21
CA TYR A 39 -6.86 1.00 -5.98
C TYR A 39 -7.80 1.02 -4.78
N PHE A 40 -7.92 -0.13 -4.09
CA PHE A 40 -8.67 -0.24 -2.84
C PHE A 40 -7.71 -0.15 -1.66
N GLY A 41 -7.52 1.06 -1.13
CA GLY A 41 -6.79 1.30 0.11
C GLY A 41 -7.74 1.31 1.31
N PHE A 42 -7.41 0.55 2.35
CA PHE A 42 -8.11 0.62 3.64
C PHE A 42 -7.12 1.01 4.73
N ASP A 43 -7.51 2.01 5.51
CA ASP A 43 -6.69 2.55 6.58
C ASP A 43 -7.14 1.97 7.93
N ASP A 44 -6.28 2.13 8.94
CA ASP A 44 -6.48 1.78 10.35
C ASP A 44 -6.33 0.29 10.71
N ALA A 45 -6.80 -0.05 11.92
CA ALA A 45 -6.55 -1.31 12.57
C ALA A 45 -7.23 -2.50 11.88
N LEU A 46 -6.47 -3.57 11.64
CA LEU A 46 -7.01 -4.84 11.15
C LEU A 46 -7.44 -5.72 12.33
N ASN A 47 -8.74 -5.92 12.47
CA ASN A 47 -9.31 -6.77 13.51
C ASN A 47 -10.46 -7.64 12.96
N VAL A 48 -10.99 -8.51 13.81
CA VAL A 48 -12.02 -9.49 13.45
C VAL A 48 -13.30 -8.87 12.88
N LEU A 49 -13.64 -7.62 13.24
CA LEU A 49 -14.85 -6.96 12.76
C LEU A 49 -14.72 -6.48 11.31
N VAL A 50 -13.53 -6.01 10.93
CA VAL A 50 -13.26 -5.57 9.56
C VAL A 50 -12.90 -6.75 8.65
N ASP A 51 -12.24 -7.77 9.19
CA ASP A 51 -11.95 -9.03 8.49
C ASP A 51 -13.23 -9.68 7.91
N GLU A 52 -14.31 -9.75 8.69
CA GLU A 52 -15.58 -10.31 8.22
C GLU A 52 -16.12 -9.54 7.00
N LYS A 53 -15.88 -8.22 6.92
CA LYS A 53 -16.31 -7.38 5.80
C LYS A 53 -15.41 -7.60 4.59
N TYR A 54 -14.10 -7.64 4.78
CA TYR A 54 -13.14 -7.89 3.71
C TYR A 54 -13.37 -9.26 3.07
N SER A 55 -13.59 -10.31 3.87
CA SER A 55 -13.91 -11.66 3.38
C SER A 55 -15.17 -11.72 2.50
N LYS A 56 -16.15 -10.84 2.74
CA LYS A 56 -17.37 -10.71 1.90
C LYS A 56 -17.14 -9.92 0.62
N LEU A 57 -16.19 -8.99 0.61
CA LEU A 57 -15.90 -8.07 -0.50
C LEU A 57 -14.79 -8.58 -1.44
N PHE A 58 -13.79 -9.28 -0.92
CA PHE A 58 -12.63 -9.76 -1.66
C PHE A 58 -12.65 -11.29 -1.73
N THR A 59 -13.64 -11.80 -2.47
CA THR A 59 -13.82 -13.24 -2.66
C THR A 59 -12.98 -13.74 -3.83
N PRO A 60 -12.58 -15.02 -3.87
CA PRO A 60 -11.87 -15.61 -5.00
C PRO A 60 -12.63 -15.57 -6.33
N THR A 61 -13.94 -15.25 -6.30
CA THR A 61 -14.80 -15.18 -7.48
C THR A 61 -14.90 -13.79 -8.10
N ARG A 62 -14.41 -12.74 -7.43
CA ARG A 62 -14.32 -11.39 -8.01
C ARG A 62 -12.97 -11.26 -8.69
N LEU A 63 -12.97 -11.36 -10.02
CA LEU A 63 -11.76 -11.48 -10.82
C LEU A 63 -11.47 -10.22 -11.63
N ASN A 64 -10.19 -9.90 -11.77
CA ASN A 64 -9.67 -9.00 -12.78
C ASN A 64 -9.79 -9.62 -14.19
N PRO A 65 -9.67 -8.83 -15.28
CA PRO A 65 -9.69 -9.35 -16.65
C PRO A 65 -8.63 -10.43 -16.97
N ASN A 66 -7.56 -10.49 -16.17
CA ASN A 66 -6.53 -11.52 -16.27
C ASN A 66 -6.90 -12.85 -15.57
N GLY A 67 -8.08 -12.94 -14.95
CA GLY A 67 -8.54 -14.14 -14.24
C GLY A 67 -8.01 -14.27 -12.81
N CYS A 68 -7.15 -13.37 -12.33
CA CYS A 68 -6.72 -13.34 -10.94
C CYS A 68 -7.78 -12.64 -10.06
N PRO A 69 -7.93 -13.03 -8.77
CA PRO A 69 -8.78 -12.30 -7.84
C PRO A 69 -8.40 -10.81 -7.75
N ILE A 70 -9.39 -9.95 -7.50
CA ILE A 70 -9.12 -8.56 -7.13
C ILE A 70 -8.39 -8.51 -5.79
N SER A 71 -7.55 -7.50 -5.60
CA SER A 71 -6.77 -7.31 -4.38
C SER A 71 -7.09 -5.97 -3.72
N MET A 72 -6.54 -5.78 -2.53
CA MET A 72 -6.58 -4.55 -1.76
C MET A 72 -5.20 -4.26 -1.18
N SER A 73 -5.07 -3.08 -0.59
CA SER A 73 -3.89 -2.70 0.18
C SER A 73 -4.35 -2.18 1.53
N LEU A 74 -3.75 -2.71 2.59
CA LEU A 74 -4.12 -2.42 3.98
C LEU A 74 -3.04 -1.54 4.61
N TYR A 75 -3.39 -0.31 4.97
CA TYR A 75 -2.53 0.61 5.71
C TYR A 75 -2.85 0.51 7.19
N ILE A 76 -2.02 -0.23 7.92
CA ILE A 76 -2.32 -0.71 9.27
C ILE A 76 -1.75 0.21 10.34
N SER A 77 -2.62 0.69 11.24
CA SER A 77 -2.20 1.31 12.50
C SER A 77 -2.02 0.25 13.60
N ASN A 78 -1.14 0.51 14.59
CA ASN A 78 -0.79 -0.51 15.59
C ASN A 78 -1.94 -0.83 16.55
N GLN A 79 -2.59 0.20 17.09
CA GLN A 79 -3.58 0.03 18.14
C GLN A 79 -4.77 -0.81 17.64
N ASP A 80 -5.19 -1.80 18.43
CA ASP A 80 -6.30 -2.71 18.14
C ASP A 80 -6.12 -3.63 16.92
N THR A 81 -4.90 -3.70 16.36
CA THR A 81 -4.56 -4.62 15.26
C THR A 81 -4.25 -6.03 15.74
N SER A 82 -4.79 -7.01 15.04
CA SER A 82 -4.41 -8.42 15.12
C SER A 82 -3.30 -8.72 14.11
N TYR A 83 -2.06 -8.86 14.58
CA TYR A 83 -0.94 -9.20 13.72
C TYR A 83 -0.99 -10.63 13.16
N ILE A 84 -1.81 -11.51 13.76
CA ILE A 84 -2.13 -12.82 13.17
C ILE A 84 -2.89 -12.61 11.86
N LEU A 85 -3.93 -11.77 11.86
CA LEU A 85 -4.67 -11.44 10.64
C LEU A 85 -3.76 -10.73 9.64
N VAL A 86 -2.91 -9.79 10.08
CA VAL A 86 -1.95 -9.12 9.17
C VAL A 86 -1.08 -10.16 8.44
N ASN A 87 -0.54 -11.14 9.16
CA ASN A 87 0.26 -12.20 8.56
C ASN A 87 -0.57 -13.10 7.62
N GLU A 88 -1.81 -13.43 7.96
CA GLU A 88 -2.71 -14.17 7.07
C GLU A 88 -3.00 -13.43 5.76
N TYR A 89 -3.34 -12.14 5.83
CA TYR A 89 -3.56 -11.30 4.64
C TYR A 89 -2.29 -11.17 3.79
N TYR A 90 -1.13 -10.97 4.42
CA TYR A 90 0.16 -10.97 3.73
C TYR A 90 0.44 -12.29 3.01
N ASN A 91 0.25 -13.44 3.69
CA ASN A 91 0.44 -14.76 3.09
C ASN A 91 -0.54 -15.05 1.95
N ASN A 92 -1.70 -14.39 1.94
CA ASN A 92 -2.67 -14.43 0.84
C ASN A 92 -2.36 -13.44 -0.30
N GLY A 93 -1.21 -12.75 -0.26
CA GLY A 93 -0.76 -11.86 -1.31
C GLY A 93 -1.37 -10.45 -1.27
N ILE A 94 -1.95 -10.05 -0.13
CA ILE A 94 -2.47 -8.70 0.08
C ILE A 94 -1.34 -7.77 0.52
N GLU A 95 -1.32 -6.56 -0.03
CA GLU A 95 -0.31 -5.55 0.31
C GLU A 95 -0.55 -5.01 1.73
N ILE A 96 0.50 -4.96 2.54
CA ILE A 96 0.48 -4.40 3.89
C ILE A 96 1.40 -3.18 3.96
N GLY A 97 0.82 -2.03 4.29
CA GLY A 97 1.50 -0.76 4.50
C GLY A 97 1.36 -0.26 5.94
N SER A 98 2.22 0.67 6.34
CA SER A 98 2.17 1.30 7.67
C SER A 98 1.20 2.49 7.69
N HIS A 99 0.37 2.56 8.72
CA HIS A 99 -0.42 3.75 9.08
C HIS A 99 -0.05 4.30 10.47
N GLY A 100 1.19 4.09 10.89
CA GLY A 100 1.73 4.59 12.16
C GLY A 100 1.36 3.72 13.36
N ILE A 101 1.98 4.01 14.51
CA ILE A 101 1.71 3.30 15.76
C ILE A 101 0.55 3.97 16.49
N THR A 102 0.66 5.26 16.72
CA THR A 102 -0.25 6.00 17.59
C THR A 102 -1.42 6.61 16.83
N HIS A 103 -1.35 6.61 15.49
CA HIS A 103 -2.33 7.25 14.62
C HIS A 103 -2.54 8.74 14.98
N THR A 104 -1.45 9.42 15.34
CA THR A 104 -1.45 10.86 15.67
C THR A 104 -0.95 11.72 14.51
N MET A 105 -1.15 13.03 14.64
CA MET A 105 -0.67 13.98 13.63
C MET A 105 0.85 13.96 13.53
N ILE A 106 1.35 13.74 12.31
CA ILE A 106 2.78 13.80 11.99
C ILE A 106 3.11 15.21 11.49
N ASP A 107 3.82 15.98 12.31
CA ASP A 107 4.23 17.37 12.02
C ASP A 107 5.77 17.55 11.95
N THR A 108 6.54 16.51 12.26
CA THR A 108 8.00 16.53 12.17
C THR A 108 8.55 15.28 11.48
N ALA A 109 9.74 15.42 10.88
CA ALA A 109 10.46 14.31 10.28
C ALA A 109 10.87 13.24 11.30
N GLU A 110 11.13 13.65 12.55
CA GLU A 110 11.44 12.73 13.65
C GLU A 110 10.21 11.87 13.97
N LYS A 111 9.04 12.49 14.19
CA LYS A 111 7.80 11.74 14.41
C LYS A 111 7.46 10.82 13.24
N LEU A 112 7.67 11.26 12.00
CA LEU A 112 7.46 10.39 10.83
C LEU A 112 8.34 9.14 10.89
N ARG A 113 9.64 9.31 11.20
CA ARG A 113 10.60 8.20 11.28
C ARG A 113 10.24 7.24 12.40
N THR A 114 9.79 7.76 13.54
CA THR A 114 9.32 6.93 14.66
C THR A 114 8.04 6.21 14.28
N GLU A 115 6.96 6.94 13.97
CA GLU A 115 5.64 6.36 13.70
C GLU A 115 5.65 5.35 12.55
N ALA A 116 6.19 5.73 11.38
CA ALA A 116 6.20 4.83 10.23
C ALA A 116 7.31 3.78 10.30
N GLY A 117 8.47 4.12 10.89
CA GLY A 117 9.60 3.21 10.97
C GLY A 117 9.40 2.10 11.99
N GLU A 118 8.88 2.42 13.17
CA GLU A 118 8.56 1.43 14.18
C GLU A 118 7.35 0.58 13.76
N GLN A 119 6.30 1.19 13.19
CA GLN A 119 5.17 0.40 12.69
C GLN A 119 5.58 -0.54 11.56
N LYS A 120 6.49 -0.13 10.67
CA LYS A 120 7.09 -1.03 9.69
C LYS A 120 7.77 -2.23 10.35
N ASN A 121 8.47 -2.03 11.47
CA ASN A 121 9.10 -3.13 12.20
C ASN A 121 8.04 -4.07 12.80
N ASN A 122 7.00 -3.53 13.42
CA ASN A 122 5.92 -4.34 14.00
C ASN A 122 5.24 -5.22 12.93
N LEU A 123 4.89 -4.61 11.78
CA LEU A 123 4.31 -5.33 10.64
C LEU A 123 5.21 -6.45 10.10
N ALA A 124 6.53 -6.31 10.24
CA ALA A 124 7.49 -7.31 9.78
C ALA A 124 7.73 -8.45 10.80
N THR A 125 7.41 -8.26 12.08
CA THR A 125 7.82 -9.18 13.15
C THR A 125 6.66 -9.76 13.96
N GLU A 126 5.65 -8.97 14.31
CA GLU A 126 4.68 -9.29 15.38
C GLU A 126 3.62 -10.34 15.03
N GLY A 127 3.63 -10.88 13.81
CA GLY A 127 2.76 -11.98 13.36
C GLY A 127 3.50 -13.25 12.89
N THR A 128 4.84 -13.24 12.93
CA THR A 128 5.67 -14.32 12.33
C THR A 128 6.06 -15.42 13.31
N THR A 129 5.84 -15.21 14.61
CA THR A 129 6.11 -16.22 15.64
C THR A 129 5.01 -17.27 15.62
N SER A 130 5.30 -18.41 15.01
CA SER A 130 4.43 -19.59 15.04
C SER A 130 4.34 -20.09 16.49
N TYR A 131 3.13 -20.21 17.05
CA TYR A 131 2.88 -21.07 18.20
C TYR A 131 2.65 -22.51 17.73
#